data_AF-A0A845RVA6-F1
#
_entry.id   AF-A0A845RVA6-F1
#
_cell.length_a   1.000
_cell.length_b   1.000
_cell.length_c   1.000
_cell.angle_alpha   90.00
_cell.angle_beta   90.00
_cell.angle_gamma   90.00
#
_symmetry.space_group_name_H-M   'P 1'
#
loop_
_entity.id
_entity.type
_entity.pdbx_description
1 polymer ?
#
loop_
_entity_poly.entity_id
_entity_poly.type
_entity_poly.pdbx_seq_one_letter_code
_entity_poly.pdbx_strand_id
1 'polypeptide(L)'
;MQDIVAEGINSFASPIVTVPASFLQALQSLQDEIAALKGEQFADRQEIAALRLKLASLEKDRDTLSENQLIQLRLIHGLKERRSEPTHAEVSRAERIERYLAARSDHRATYATLRGILGVDKDLLNGAIGALLAASPGKFKIVRVPGDRRKRALIMLPK
;
A
#
# COMPACT_ATOMS: atom_id res chain seq x y z
N MET A 1 -108.57 -31.94 -20.00
CA MET A 1 -107.29 -32.42 -19.43
C MET A 1 -106.20 -31.87 -20.34
N GLN A 2 -105.71 -30.67 -20.01
CA GLN A 2 -104.49 -30.45 -19.21
C GLN A 2 -103.28 -31.00 -19.96
N ASP A 3 -102.62 -30.12 -20.73
CA ASP A 3 -101.51 -29.26 -20.29
C ASP A 3 -100.25 -30.09 -20.04
N ILE A 4 -99.33 -30.07 -21.01
CA ILE A 4 -97.94 -29.67 -20.74
C ILE A 4 -97.48 -28.87 -21.96
N VAL A 5 -97.46 -27.56 -21.78
CA VAL A 5 -96.91 -26.57 -22.70
C VAL A 5 -95.40 -26.79 -22.82
N ALA A 6 -94.91 -26.90 -24.04
CA ALA A 6 -93.49 -26.84 -24.34
C ALA A 6 -92.98 -25.40 -24.11
N GLU A 7 -92.69 -25.06 -22.85
CA GLU A 7 -91.99 -23.82 -22.52
C GLU A 7 -90.50 -24.00 -22.80
N GLY A 8 -90.11 -23.46 -23.96
CA GLY A 8 -89.12 -22.39 -24.00
C GLY A 8 -87.85 -22.63 -23.20
N ILE A 9 -86.88 -23.25 -23.88
CA ILE A 9 -85.46 -22.93 -23.71
C ILE A 9 -85.34 -21.40 -23.67
N ASN A 10 -84.86 -20.80 -22.58
CA ASN A 10 -84.05 -19.56 -22.51
C ASN A 10 -84.18 -18.84 -21.17
N SER A 11 -83.31 -19.14 -20.19
CA SER A 11 -82.93 -18.17 -19.16
C SER A 11 -81.58 -18.51 -18.53
N PHE A 12 -80.52 -18.39 -19.31
CA PHE A 12 -79.17 -18.18 -18.79
C PHE A 12 -78.58 -16.93 -19.46
N ALA A 13 -79.25 -15.79 -19.30
CA ALA A 13 -78.57 -14.52 -19.57
C ALA A 13 -77.58 -14.29 -18.43
N SER A 14 -76.33 -14.69 -18.62
CA SER A 14 -75.23 -14.25 -17.78
C SER A 14 -75.23 -12.71 -17.78
N PRO A 15 -75.11 -12.05 -16.62
CA PRO A 15 -75.06 -10.58 -16.59
C PRO A 15 -73.89 -10.11 -17.46
N ILE A 16 -74.19 -9.32 -18.49
CA ILE A 16 -73.16 -8.70 -19.32
C ILE A 16 -72.49 -7.62 -18.47
N VAL A 17 -71.30 -7.94 -17.94
CA VAL A 17 -70.44 -6.97 -17.27
C VAL A 17 -69.74 -6.15 -18.35
N THR A 18 -70.07 -4.86 -18.43
CA THR A 18 -69.37 -3.93 -19.32
C THR A 18 -68.12 -3.42 -18.61
N VAL A 19 -66.94 -3.84 -19.09
CA VAL A 19 -65.66 -3.35 -18.59
C VAL A 19 -65.29 -2.07 -19.36
N PRO A 20 -65.06 -0.93 -18.69
CA PRO A 20 -64.62 0.28 -19.37
C PRO A 20 -63.27 0.08 -20.07
N ALA A 21 -63.13 0.59 -21.28
CA ALA A 21 -61.86 0.52 -22.02
C ALA A 21 -60.68 1.17 -21.25
N SER A 22 -60.95 2.19 -20.44
CA SER A 22 -59.97 2.82 -19.56
C SER A 22 -59.39 1.87 -18.52
N PHE A 23 -60.18 0.92 -18.02
CA PHE A 23 -59.72 -0.10 -17.07
C PHE A 23 -58.78 -1.10 -17.76
N LEU A 24 -59.11 -1.52 -18.97
CA LEU A 24 -58.23 -2.40 -19.77
C LEU A 24 -56.92 -1.69 -20.13
N GLN A 25 -56.97 -0.40 -20.46
CA GLN A 25 -55.78 0.41 -20.73
C GLN A 25 -54.89 0.53 -19.49
N ALA A 26 -55.47 0.76 -18.31
CA ALA A 26 -54.72 0.84 -17.05
C ALA A 26 -54.06 -0.49 -16.70
N LEU A 27 -54.74 -1.62 -16.94
CA LEU A 27 -54.15 -2.95 -16.77
C LEU A 27 -52.98 -3.18 -17.72
N GLN A 28 -53.10 -2.76 -18.99
CA GLN A 28 -52.00 -2.86 -19.94
C GLN A 28 -50.79 -2.03 -19.51
N SER A 29 -51.02 -0.77 -19.11
CA SER A 29 -49.94 0.11 -18.63
C SER A 29 -49.21 -0.49 -17.41
N LEU A 30 -49.95 -1.09 -16.47
CA LEU A 30 -49.36 -1.77 -15.32
C LEU A 30 -48.56 -3.02 -15.72
N GLN A 31 -49.02 -3.77 -16.71
CA GLN A 31 -48.27 -4.93 -17.22
C GLN A 31 -46.96 -4.51 -17.88
N ASP A 32 -46.98 -3.42 -18.66
CA ASP A 32 -45.79 -2.88 -19.32
C ASP A 32 -44.78 -2.36 -18.28
N GLU A 33 -45.25 -1.66 -17.25
CA GLU A 33 -44.40 -1.19 -16.14
C GLU A 33 -43.78 -2.36 -15.36
N ILE A 34 -44.55 -3.41 -15.05
CA ILE A 34 -44.02 -4.62 -14.41
C ILE A 34 -42.98 -5.31 -15.28
N ALA A 35 -43.19 -5.35 -16.61
CA ALA A 35 -42.22 -5.91 -17.53
C ALA A 35 -40.91 -5.11 -17.55
N ALA A 36 -41.00 -3.77 -17.57
CA ALA A 36 -39.85 -2.87 -17.50
C ALA A 36 -39.06 -3.05 -16.19
N LEU A 37 -39.75 -3.03 -15.04
CA LEU A 37 -39.12 -3.23 -13.72
C LEU A 37 -38.43 -4.59 -13.59
N LYS A 38 -39.00 -5.65 -14.16
CA LYS A 38 -38.33 -6.97 -14.20
C LYS A 38 -37.08 -6.95 -15.06
N GLY A 39 -37.08 -6.21 -16.17
CA GLY A 39 -35.92 -6.01 -17.02
C GLY A 39 -34.79 -5.28 -16.28
N GLU A 40 -35.11 -4.18 -15.61
CA GLU A 40 -34.17 -3.42 -14.78
C GLU A 40 -33.62 -4.29 -13.64
N GLN A 41 -34.49 -4.99 -12.91
CA GLN A 41 -34.05 -5.89 -11.83
C GLN A 41 -33.10 -6.98 -12.33
N PHE A 42 -33.30 -7.48 -13.55
CA PHE A 42 -32.41 -8.46 -14.15
C PHE A 42 -31.06 -7.86 -14.53
N ALA A 43 -31.04 -6.64 -15.06
CA ALA A 43 -29.80 -5.90 -15.35
C ALA A 43 -29.01 -5.62 -14.06
N ASP A 44 -29.68 -5.11 -13.02
CA ASP A 44 -29.07 -4.83 -11.71
C ASP A 44 -28.45 -6.07 -11.09
N ARG A 45 -29.13 -7.22 -11.17
CA ARG A 45 -28.60 -8.49 -10.66
C ARG A 45 -27.32 -8.93 -11.38
N GLN A 46 -27.24 -8.71 -12.69
CA GLN A 46 -26.03 -9.00 -13.47
C GLN A 46 -24.90 -8.05 -13.09
N GLU A 47 -25.19 -6.75 -12.93
CA GLU A 47 -24.19 -5.77 -12.51
C GLU A 47 -23.66 -6.07 -11.11
N ILE A 48 -24.53 -6.38 -10.14
CA ILE A 48 -24.15 -6.79 -8.78
C ILE A 48 -23.26 -8.04 -8.82
N ALA A 49 -23.57 -9.03 -9.66
CA ALA A 49 -22.73 -10.22 -9.81
C ALA A 49 -21.34 -9.87 -10.36
N ALA A 50 -21.27 -9.02 -11.38
CA ALA A 50 -19.99 -8.56 -11.95
C ALA A 50 -19.16 -7.76 -10.93
N LEU A 51 -19.80 -6.86 -10.17
CA LEU A 51 -19.13 -6.09 -9.12
C LEU A 51 -18.59 -6.98 -7.99
N ARG A 52 -19.32 -8.02 -7.58
CA ARG A 52 -18.86 -8.99 -6.59
C ARG A 52 -17.62 -9.76 -7.07
N LEU A 53 -17.60 -10.17 -8.33
CA LEU A 53 -16.42 -10.82 -8.91
C LEU A 53 -15.22 -9.87 -8.94
N LYS A 54 -15.44 -8.60 -9.32
CA LYS A 54 -14.38 -7.58 -9.31
C LYS A 54 -13.85 -7.32 -7.90
N LEU A 55 -14.72 -7.24 -6.90
CA LEU A 55 -14.31 -7.09 -5.50
C LEU A 55 -13.45 -8.27 -5.02
N ALA A 56 -13.88 -9.50 -5.29
CA ALA A 56 -13.10 -10.69 -4.92
C ALA A 56 -11.71 -10.71 -5.57
N SER A 57 -11.60 -10.26 -6.84
CA SER A 57 -10.30 -10.10 -7.51
C SER A 57 -9.43 -9.06 -6.82
N LEU A 58 -10.00 -7.89 -6.49
CA LEU A 58 -9.26 -6.81 -5.83
C LEU A 58 -8.80 -7.20 -4.41
N GLU A 59 -9.61 -7.95 -3.67
CA GLU A 59 -9.24 -8.49 -2.36
C GLU A 59 -8.03 -9.42 -2.47
N LYS A 60 -8.03 -10.32 -3.46
CA LYS A 60 -6.90 -11.20 -3.75
C LYS A 60 -5.62 -10.43 -4.12
N ASP A 61 -5.74 -9.41 -4.95
CA ASP A 61 -4.61 -8.57 -5.34
C ASP A 61 -4.05 -7.81 -4.13
N ARG A 62 -4.92 -7.27 -3.26
CA ARG A 62 -4.54 -6.62 -2.01
C ARG A 62 -3.77 -7.57 -1.09
N ASP A 63 -4.26 -8.79 -0.91
CA ASP A 63 -3.62 -9.76 -0.03
C ASP A 63 -2.22 -10.14 -0.56
N THR A 64 -2.11 -10.36 -1.87
CA THR A 64 -0.81 -10.61 -2.54
C THR A 64 0.16 -9.44 -2.37
N LEU A 65 -0.31 -8.20 -2.51
CA LEU A 65 0.52 -7.01 -2.31
C LEU A 65 0.98 -6.86 -0.86
N SER A 66 0.09 -7.14 0.10
CA SER A 66 0.39 -7.10 1.53
C SER A 66 1.48 -8.13 1.92
N GLU A 67 1.36 -9.35 1.42
CA GLU A 67 2.38 -10.39 1.63
C GLU A 67 3.73 -9.99 1.04
N ASN A 68 3.74 -9.46 -0.18
CA ASN A 68 4.95 -8.97 -0.82
C ASN A 68 5.61 -7.82 -0.03
N GLN A 69 4.82 -6.88 0.49
CA GLN A 69 5.33 -5.80 1.34
C GLN A 69 5.97 -6.35 2.62
N LEU A 70 5.35 -7.35 3.25
CA LEU A 70 5.90 -7.97 4.46
C LEU A 70 7.22 -8.69 4.18
N ILE A 71 7.30 -9.44 3.07
CA ILE A 71 8.54 -10.10 2.62
C ILE A 71 9.65 -9.07 2.38
N GLN A 72 9.34 -7.97 1.69
CA GLN A 72 10.28 -6.89 1.43
C GLN A 72 10.79 -6.26 2.74
N LEU A 73 9.90 -5.97 3.68
CA LEU A 73 10.28 -5.42 4.98
C LEU A 73 11.21 -6.37 5.76
N ARG A 74 10.92 -7.68 5.75
CA ARG A 74 11.78 -8.70 6.37
C ARG A 74 13.15 -8.77 5.71
N LEU A 75 13.21 -8.71 4.38
CA LEU A 75 14.48 -8.71 3.64
C LEU A 75 15.30 -7.44 3.95
N ILE A 76 14.67 -6.27 3.92
CA ILE A 76 15.33 -5.00 4.26
C ILE A 76 15.86 -5.04 5.70
N HIS A 77 15.07 -5.56 6.64
CA HIS A 77 15.50 -5.72 8.03
C HIS A 77 16.70 -6.66 8.14
N GLY A 78 16.63 -7.84 7.52
CA GLY A 78 17.73 -8.81 7.54
C GLY A 78 19.00 -8.28 6.87
N LEU A 79 18.90 -7.50 5.80
CA LEU A 79 20.04 -6.81 5.19
C LEU A 79 20.61 -5.73 6.11
N LYS A 80 19.76 -5.00 6.83
CA LYS A 80 20.17 -3.99 7.80
C LYS A 80 20.88 -4.61 9.01
N GLU A 81 20.39 -5.74 9.52
CA GLU A 81 21.00 -6.50 10.61
C GLU A 81 22.36 -7.08 10.20
N ARG A 82 22.48 -7.64 8.98
CA ARG A 82 23.76 -8.15 8.45
C ARG A 82 24.79 -7.05 8.19
N ARG A 83 24.35 -5.80 8.02
CA ARG A 83 25.23 -4.62 7.89
C ARG A 83 25.73 -4.09 9.25
N SER A 84 25.41 -4.76 10.37
CA SER A 84 25.84 -4.31 11.70
C SER A 84 27.33 -4.47 11.95
N GLU A 85 27.98 -5.43 11.30
CA GLU A 85 29.43 -5.60 11.39
C GLU A 85 30.14 -4.78 10.30
N PRO A 86 31.10 -3.92 10.69
CA PRO A 86 31.97 -3.25 9.72
C PRO A 86 32.70 -4.27 8.86
N THR A 87 32.76 -4.03 7.56
CA THR A 87 33.59 -4.83 6.66
C THR A 87 35.06 -4.74 7.05
N HIS A 88 35.86 -5.76 6.74
CA HIS A 88 37.32 -5.75 6.99
C HIS A 88 37.99 -4.46 6.45
N ALA A 89 37.56 -3.99 5.28
CA ALA A 89 38.07 -2.77 4.68
C ALA A 89 37.66 -1.50 5.46
N GLU A 90 36.48 -1.46 6.06
CA GLU A 90 36.06 -0.36 6.96
C GLU A 90 36.87 -0.36 8.26
N VAL A 91 37.13 -1.54 8.84
CA VAL A 91 38.00 -1.69 10.02
C VAL A 91 39.41 -1.18 9.71
N SER A 92 40.03 -1.64 8.61
CA SER A 92 41.37 -1.17 8.23
C SER A 92 41.42 0.35 7.98
N ARG A 93 40.35 0.93 7.41
CA ARG A 93 40.27 2.40 7.23
C ARG A 93 40.07 3.12 8.56
N ALA A 94 39.25 2.58 9.46
CA ALA A 94 39.05 3.12 10.81
C ALA A 94 40.37 3.18 11.58
N GLU A 95 41.16 2.11 11.56
CA GLU A 95 42.49 2.09 12.18
C GLU A 95 43.44 3.14 11.59
N ARG A 96 43.42 3.33 10.27
CA ARG A 96 44.21 4.38 9.61
C ARG A 96 43.79 5.78 10.06
N ILE A 97 42.48 6.03 10.21
CA ILE A 97 41.95 7.29 10.74
C ILE A 97 42.45 7.49 12.18
N GLU A 98 42.35 6.47 13.02
CA GLU A 98 42.79 6.54 14.41
C GLU A 98 44.27 6.87 14.52
N ARG A 99 45.14 6.12 13.82
CA ARG A 99 46.59 6.38 13.80
C ARG A 99 46.89 7.80 13.33
N TYR A 100 46.19 8.27 12.30
CA TYR A 100 46.36 9.63 11.79
C TYR A 100 45.98 10.70 12.82
N LEU A 101 44.85 10.52 13.53
CA LEU A 101 44.44 11.47 14.58
C LEU A 101 45.36 11.42 15.80
N ALA A 102 45.82 10.24 16.20
CA ALA A 102 46.74 10.08 17.32
C ALA A 102 48.09 10.75 17.08
N ALA A 103 48.58 10.73 15.83
CA ALA A 103 49.84 11.36 15.44
C ALA A 103 49.78 12.89 15.35
N ARG A 104 48.57 13.49 15.38
CA ARG A 104 48.40 14.94 15.29
C ARG A 104 48.41 15.59 16.67
N SER A 105 49.03 16.75 16.78
CA SER A 105 49.05 17.55 18.02
C SER A 105 47.67 18.06 18.45
N ASP A 106 46.77 18.30 17.50
CA ASP A 106 45.40 18.76 17.75
C ASP A 106 44.36 17.64 17.83
N HIS A 107 44.80 16.39 17.64
CA HIS A 107 43.95 15.19 17.58
C HIS A 107 42.71 15.33 16.69
N ARG A 108 42.77 16.18 15.66
CA ARG A 108 41.60 16.65 14.92
C ARG A 108 41.86 16.68 13.42
N ALA A 109 40.91 16.19 12.62
CA ALA A 109 40.97 16.31 11.17
C ALA A 109 39.59 16.59 10.55
N THR A 110 39.56 17.34 9.46
CA THR A 110 38.31 17.54 8.70
C THR A 110 37.98 16.31 7.86
N TYR A 111 36.70 16.14 7.50
CA TYR A 111 36.29 15.03 6.64
C TYR A 111 36.94 15.10 5.26
N ALA A 112 37.23 16.31 4.75
CA ALA A 112 37.94 16.48 3.49
C ALA A 112 39.38 15.94 3.59
N THR A 113 40.08 16.26 4.68
CA THR A 113 41.42 15.74 4.97
C THR A 113 41.40 14.22 5.09
N LEU A 114 40.44 13.66 5.83
CA LEU A 114 40.31 12.22 6.02
C LEU A 114 40.02 11.48 4.70
N ARG A 115 39.19 12.06 3.81
CA ARG A 115 39.01 11.50 2.45
C ARG A 115 40.31 11.51 1.66
N GLY A 116 41.05 12.62 1.70
CA GLY A 116 42.32 12.78 0.98
C GLY A 116 43.36 11.73 1.38
N ILE A 117 43.58 11.53 2.69
CA ILE A 117 44.57 10.55 3.17
C ILE A 117 44.16 9.10 2.91
N LEU A 118 42.86 8.81 2.89
CA LEU A 118 42.34 7.47 2.65
C LEU A 118 42.19 7.16 1.15
N GLY A 119 42.08 8.18 0.31
CA GLY A 119 41.81 8.05 -1.13
C GLY A 119 40.41 7.50 -1.41
N VAL A 120 39.41 7.89 -0.61
CA VAL A 120 38.04 7.34 -0.70
C VAL A 120 36.97 8.42 -0.85
N ASP A 121 35.82 8.01 -1.38
CA ASP A 121 34.62 8.86 -1.46
C ASP A 121 33.98 9.12 -0.09
N LYS A 122 32.89 9.89 -0.10
CA LYS A 122 32.16 10.29 1.09
C LYS A 122 31.52 9.10 1.83
N ASP A 123 31.00 8.13 1.11
CA ASP A 123 30.20 7.05 1.70
C ASP A 123 31.11 6.03 2.37
N LEU A 124 32.23 5.69 1.73
CA LEU A 124 33.28 4.86 2.31
C LEU A 124 33.94 5.51 3.54
N LEU A 125 34.13 6.85 3.53
CA LEU A 125 34.57 7.56 4.73
C LEU A 125 33.54 7.45 5.86
N ASN A 126 32.25 7.65 5.56
CA ASN A 126 31.21 7.56 6.59
C ASN A 126 31.13 6.15 7.20
N GLY A 127 31.29 5.10 6.39
CA GLY A 127 31.37 3.72 6.86
C GLY A 127 32.55 3.51 7.83
N ALA A 128 33.75 3.96 7.45
CA ALA A 128 34.93 3.87 8.32
C ALA A 128 34.80 4.66 9.63
N ILE A 129 34.26 5.89 9.59
CA ILE A 129 34.00 6.69 10.80
C ILE A 129 32.94 6.01 11.68
N GLY A 130 31.90 5.42 11.09
CA GLY A 130 30.90 4.64 11.81
C GLY A 130 31.50 3.45 12.53
N ALA A 131 32.32 2.66 11.83
CA ALA A 131 33.06 1.53 12.41
C ALA A 131 33.95 1.97 13.58
N LEU A 132 34.68 3.08 13.42
CA LEU A 132 35.54 3.64 14.47
C LEU A 132 34.76 4.04 15.73
N LEU A 133 33.60 4.69 15.56
CA LEU A 133 32.75 5.11 16.67
C LEU A 133 32.13 3.92 17.41
N ALA A 134 31.76 2.86 16.68
CA ALA A 134 31.23 1.65 17.26
C ALA A 134 32.30 0.84 18.02
N ALA A 135 33.51 0.75 17.47
CA ALA A 135 34.62 0.02 18.07
C ALA A 135 35.22 0.73 19.30
N SER A 136 35.08 2.06 19.41
CA SER A 136 35.60 2.83 20.54
C SER A 136 34.59 3.89 21.02
N PRO A 137 33.51 3.45 21.71
CA PRO A 137 32.50 4.35 22.23
C PRO A 137 33.10 5.42 23.15
N GLY A 138 32.77 6.68 22.93
CA GLY A 138 33.24 7.81 23.74
C GLY A 138 34.65 8.30 23.45
N LYS A 139 35.46 7.60 22.64
CA LYS A 139 36.83 8.03 22.30
C LYS A 139 36.89 9.08 21.20
N PHE A 140 35.88 9.14 20.34
CA PHE A 140 35.85 10.06 19.21
C PHE A 140 34.58 10.89 19.20
N LYS A 141 34.68 12.14 18.75
CA LYS A 141 33.56 13.08 18.62
C LYS A 141 33.56 13.75 17.26
N ILE A 142 32.37 13.85 16.65
CA ILE A 142 32.17 14.63 15.43
C ILE A 142 31.73 16.04 15.80
N VAL A 143 32.44 17.04 15.28
CA VAL A 143 32.13 18.46 15.50
C VAL A 143 32.01 19.21 14.18
N ARG A 144 31.29 20.34 14.20
CA ARG A 144 31.30 21.30 13.07
C ARG A 144 32.61 22.09 13.09
N VAL A 145 33.11 22.47 11.92
CA VAL A 145 34.31 23.29 11.82
C VAL A 145 33.96 24.74 12.21
N PRO A 146 34.73 25.39 13.10
CA PRO A 146 34.58 26.82 13.38
C PRO A 146 34.70 27.64 12.10
N GLY A 147 33.83 28.64 11.92
CA GLY A 147 33.79 29.47 10.72
C GLY A 147 33.04 28.87 9.51
N ASP A 148 32.93 27.55 9.40
CA ASP A 148 32.20 26.89 8.32
C ASP A 148 31.35 25.70 8.85
N ARG A 149 30.09 26.00 9.19
CA ARG A 149 29.15 25.03 9.76
C ARG A 149 28.75 23.92 8.76
N ARG A 150 29.04 24.07 7.47
CA ARG A 150 28.77 23.05 6.44
C ARG A 150 29.83 21.93 6.48
N LYS A 151 30.99 22.17 7.09
CA LYS A 151 32.07 21.20 7.22
C LYS A 151 32.07 20.51 8.58
N ARG A 152 32.44 19.23 8.57
CA ARG A 152 32.57 18.38 9.76
C ARG A 152 34.04 18.02 9.98
N ALA A 153 34.41 17.88 11.25
CA ALA A 153 35.69 17.36 11.68
C ALA A 153 35.48 16.23 12.68
N LEU A 154 36.40 15.28 12.68
CA LEU A 154 36.51 14.23 13.67
C LEU A 154 37.62 14.59 14.66
N ILE A 155 37.33 14.45 15.95
CA ILE A 155 38.27 14.70 17.05
C ILE A 155 38.42 13.40 17.83
N MET A 156 39.66 13.02 18.12
CA MET A 156 39.99 12.01 19.11
C MET A 156 40.11 12.68 20.47
N LEU A 157 39.33 12.20 21.44
CA LEU A 157 39.32 12.73 22.79
C LEU A 157 40.50 12.11 23.57
N PRO A 158 41.23 12.91 24.38
CA PRO A 158 42.24 12.37 25.28
C PRO A 158 41.58 11.40 26.28
N LYS A 159 42.36 10.40 26.71
CA LYS A 159 41.94 9.46 27.75
C LYS A 159 41.79 10.15 29.10
#